data_AF-A0A9D7PDQ0-F1
#
_entry.id   AF-A0A9D7PDQ0-F1
#
_cell.length_a   1.000
_cell.length_b   1.000
_cell.length_c   1.000
_cell.angle_alpha   90.00
_cell.angle_beta   90.00
_cell.angle_gamma   90.00
#
_symmetry.space_group_name_H-M   'P 1'
#
loop_
_entity.id
_entity.type
_entity.pdbx_description
1 polymer ?
#
loop_
_entity_poly.entity_id
_entity_poly.type
_entity_poly.pdbx_seq_one_letter_code
_entity_poly.pdbx_strand_id
1 'polypeptide(L)' 'MKDLATRFRVCVATIWRWSKESPEFPKPVKVCGSTGWRRADLETYELGLETL' A
#
# COMPACT_ATOMS: atom_id res chain seq x y z
N MET A 1 9.14 0.59 1.83
CA MET A 1 8.70 0.08 0.49
C MET A 1 8.96 -1.40 0.28
N LYS A 2 10.17 -1.91 0.52
CA LYS A 2 10.54 -3.29 0.19
C LYS A 2 9.66 -4.34 0.90
N ASP A 3 9.36 -4.11 2.18
CA ASP A 3 8.39 -4.89 2.95
C ASP A 3 7.00 -5.01 2.30
N LEU A 4 6.51 -3.92 1.72
CA LEU A 4 5.18 -3.90 1.10
C LEU A 4 5.13 -4.74 -0.16
N ALA A 5 6.15 -4.58 -1.01
CA ALA A 5 6.32 -5.38 -2.22
C ALA A 5 6.40 -6.88 -1.88
N THR A 6 7.12 -7.24 -0.81
CA THR A 6 7.18 -8.62 -0.33
C THR A 6 5.83 -9.12 0.21
N ARG A 7 5.12 -8.31 1.01
CA ARG A 7 3.82 -8.65 1.59
C ARG A 7 2.77 -8.97 0.52
N PHE A 8 2.64 -8.11 -0.48
CA PHE A 8 1.69 -8.30 -1.59
C PHE A 8 2.24 -9.18 -2.72
N ARG A 9 3.49 -9.68 -2.64
CA ARG A 9 4.19 -10.42 -3.69
C ARG A 9 4.18 -9.72 -5.07
N VAL A 10 4.33 -8.41 -5.07
CA VAL A 10 4.37 -7.58 -6.28
C VAL A 10 5.59 -6.68 -6.31
N CYS A 11 5.94 -6.16 -7.48
CA CYS A 11 7.01 -5.18 -7.59
C CYS A 11 6.61 -3.83 -6.97
N VAL A 12 7.59 -3.07 -6.44
CA VAL A 12 7.37 -1.73 -5.85
C VAL A 12 6.65 -0.78 -6.83
N ALA A 13 6.92 -0.91 -8.14
CA ALA A 13 6.23 -0.13 -9.17
C ALA A 13 4.71 -0.37 -9.20
N THR A 14 4.27 -1.61 -8.94
CA THR A 14 2.83 -1.95 -8.88
C THR A 14 2.17 -1.26 -7.69
N ILE A 15 2.81 -1.26 -6.51
CA ILE A 15 2.29 -0.56 -5.33
C ILE A 15 2.10 0.94 -5.60
N TRP A 16 3.08 1.58 -6.23
CA TRP A 16 2.98 3.00 -6.59
C TRP A 16 1.88 3.26 -7.61
N ARG A 17 1.65 2.30 -8.50
CA ARG A 17 0.60 2.37 -9.51
C ARG A 17 -0.78 2.28 -8.87
N TRP A 18 -1.00 1.31 -7.96
CA TRP A 18 -2.22 1.22 -7.15
C TRP A 18 -2.47 2.49 -6.34
N SER A 19 -1.43 3.05 -5.72
CA SER A 19 -1.56 4.32 -5.00
C SER A 19 -2.01 5.51 -5.87
N LYS A 20 -1.87 5.44 -7.19
CA LYS A 20 -2.31 6.50 -8.12
C LYS A 20 -3.65 6.18 -8.76
N GLU A 21 -3.86 4.94 -9.16
CA GLU A 21 -4.99 4.51 -9.98
C GLU A 21 -6.13 3.90 -9.17
N SER A 22 -5.83 3.29 -8.02
CA SER A 22 -6.82 2.59 -7.20
C SER A 22 -7.31 3.51 -6.07
N PRO A 23 -8.58 3.96 -6.09
CA PRO A 23 -9.12 4.82 -5.03
C PRO A 23 -9.23 4.10 -3.68
N GLU A 24 -9.32 2.77 -3.71
CA GLU A 24 -9.40 1.91 -2.53
C GLU A 24 -8.04 1.66 -1.88
N PHE A 25 -6.94 1.81 -2.63
CA PHE A 25 -5.60 1.61 -2.08
C PHE A 25 -5.18 2.81 -1.23
N PRO A 26 -4.60 2.60 -0.04
CA PRO A 26 -4.28 3.69 0.87
C PRO A 26 -3.27 4.67 0.26
N LYS A 27 -3.42 5.96 0.61
CA LYS A 27 -2.51 7.00 0.14
C LYS A 27 -1.20 7.00 0.93
N PRO A 28 -0.06 7.24 0.27
CA PRO A 28 1.22 7.31 0.94
C PRO A 28 1.30 8.57 1.81
N VAL A 29 1.91 8.42 2.98
CA VAL A 29 2.23 9.50 3.92
C VAL A 29 3.72 9.79 3.89
N LYS A 30 4.08 11.08 4.01
CA LYS A 30 5.47 11.50 4.16
C LYS A 30 5.81 11.62 5.64
N VAL A 31 6.79 10.85 6.10
CA VAL A 31 7.29 10.84 7.48
C VAL A 31 8.80 11.09 7.45
N CYS A 32 9.22 12.24 8.00
CA CYS A 32 10.64 12.60 8.18
C CYS A 32 11.54 12.30 6.95
N GLY A 33 11.14 12.78 5.76
CA GLY A 33 11.91 12.61 4.52
C GLY A 33 11.71 11.26 3.81
N SER A 34 11.02 10.30 4.43
CA SER A 34 10.62 9.05 3.80
C SER A 34 9.14 9.06 3.44
N THR A 35 8.80 8.67 2.22
CA THR A 35 7.41 8.41 1.84
C THR A 35 7.10 6.94 2.11
N GLY A 36 5.95 6.61 2.68
CA GLY A 36 5.55 5.24 3.00
C GLY A 36 4.06 5.13 3.24
N TRP A 37 3.59 3.96 3.65
CA TRP A 37 2.19 3.73 4.00
C TRP A 37 2.08 3.40 5.48
N ARG A 38 0.99 3.84 6.10
CA ARG A 38 0.65 3.45 7.46
C ARG A 38 0.22 1.99 7.46
N ARG A 39 0.73 1.23 8.43
CA ARG A 39 0.44 -0.20 8.54
C ARG A 39 -1.06 -0.46 8.73
N ALA A 40 -1.72 0.31 9.59
CA ALA A 40 -3.15 0.20 9.85
C ALA A 40 -4.02 0.40 8.59
N ASP A 41 -3.70 1.39 7.75
CA ASP A 41 -4.43 1.64 6.51
C ASP A 41 -4.29 0.49 5.49
N LEU A 42 -3.12 -0.16 5.47
CA LEU A 42 -2.89 -1.34 4.63
C LEU A 42 -3.63 -2.57 5.14
N GLU A 43 -3.64 -2.77 6.45
CA GLU A 43 -4.41 -3.86 7.09
C GLU A 43 -5.90 -3.73 6.80
N THR A 44 -6.46 -2.51 6.89
CA THR A 44 -7.87 -2.25 6.50
C THR A 44 -8.13 -2.56 5.04
N TYR A 45 -7.21 -2.18 4.14
CA TYR A 45 -7.32 -2.50 2.71
C TYR A 45 -7.28 -4.01 2.46
N GLU A 46 -6.38 -4.74 3.12
CA GLU A 46 -6.28 -6.20 3.04
C GLU A 46 -7.55 -6.90 3.55
N LEU A 47 -8.13 -6.44 4.65
CA LEU A 47 -9.41 -6.96 5.16
C LEU A 47 -10.57 -6.74 4.16
N GLY A 48 -10.54 -5.62 3.43
CA GLY A 48 -11.50 -5.37 2.34
C GLY A 48 -11.34 -6.33 1.16
N LEU A 49 -10.11 -6.76 0.85
CA LEU A 49 -9.84 -7.74 -0.21
C LEU A 49 -10.27 -9.17 0.14
N GLU A 50 -10.25 -9.55 1.42
CA GLU A 50 -10.60 -10.91 1.88
C GLU A 50 -12.13 -11.17 1.87
N THR A 51 -12.95 -10.14 1.65
CA THR A 51 -14.42 -10.25 1.57
C THR A 51 -14.92 -10.58 0.14
N LEU A 52 -14.08 -11.14 -0.74
CA LEU A 52 -14.43 -11.51 -2.12
C LEU A 52 -14.38 -13.02 -2.37
#